data_AF-A0A838RKH3-F1
#
_entry.id   AF-A0A838RKH3-F1
#
_cell.length_a   1.000
_cell.length_b   1.000
_cell.length_c   1.000
_cell.angle_alpha   90.00
_cell.angle_beta   90.00
_cell.angle_gamma   90.00
#
_symmetry.space_group_name_H-M   'P 1'
#
loop_
_entity.id
_entity.type
_entity.pdbx_description
1 polymer ?
#
loop_
_entity_poly.entity_id
_entity_poly.type
_entity_poly.pdbx_seq_one_letter_code
_entity_poly.pdbx_strand_id
1 'polypeptide(L)'
;MLRVKQEGSRLAIRQLPIELYALTVLFSLPLFTFSLSNLLNQTEADGTYCLLVFALVFSWVMLDFIALREEIVVDRAEKTLTRTVQGLVRSKQQVLSLDGVSSLILERTPDGHGTQYRYLYLRIGEESHLINNPNLLHNKHQRVGELLGEFLTIPLNFSTAVK
;
A
#
# COMPACT_ATOMS: atom_id res chain seq x y z
N MET A 1 5.69 3.78 2.27
CA MET A 1 5.50 4.65 3.46
C MET A 1 4.10 4.43 4.04
N LEU A 2 3.96 4.48 5.36
CA LEU A 2 2.67 4.39 6.04
C LEU A 2 2.16 5.80 6.38
N ARG A 3 0.90 6.08 6.07
CA ARG A 3 0.19 7.27 6.56
C ARG A 3 -0.90 6.80 7.51
N VAL A 4 -0.83 7.24 8.76
CA VAL A 4 -1.75 6.84 9.83
C VAL A 4 -2.57 8.06 10.21
N LYS A 5 -3.89 7.90 10.29
CA LYS A 5 -4.82 8.93 10.77
C LYS A 5 -5.72 8.31 11.84
N GLN A 6 -5.74 8.88 13.03
CA GLN A 6 -6.58 8.43 14.13
C GLN A 6 -7.54 9.55 14.50
N GLU A 7 -8.84 9.25 14.50
CA GLU A 7 -9.92 10.18 14.85
C GLU A 7 -10.88 9.44 15.79
N GLY A 8 -10.73 9.68 17.10
CA GLY A 8 -11.58 9.06 18.12
C GLY A 8 -11.53 7.52 18.08
N SER A 9 -12.68 6.89 17.81
CA SER A 9 -12.84 5.44 17.70
C SER A 9 -12.37 4.84 16.38
N ARG A 10 -11.87 5.67 15.44
CA ARG A 10 -11.50 5.26 14.10
C ARG A 10 -10.00 5.39 13.86
N LEU A 11 -9.39 4.35 13.31
CA LEU A 11 -8.02 4.33 12.83
C LEU A 11 -8.01 4.02 11.34
N ALA A 12 -7.37 4.88 10.53
CA ALA A 12 -7.13 4.65 9.12
C ALA A 12 -5.63 4.53 8.85
N ILE A 13 -5.20 3.40 8.32
CA ILE A 13 -3.82 3.11 7.91
C ILE A 13 -3.81 3.03 6.38
N ARG A 14 -3.06 3.93 5.74
CA ARG A 14 -2.86 3.94 4.30
C ARG A 14 -1.42 3.60 3.96
N GLN A 15 -1.23 2.73 2.98
CA GLN A 15 0.08 2.35 2.49
C GLN A 15 0.29 2.96 1.10
N LEU A 16 1.37 3.73 0.97
CA LEU A 16 1.76 4.40 -0.27
C LEU A 16 3.09 3.83 -0.76
N PRO A 17 3.17 3.31 -1.99
CA PRO A 17 4.40 2.78 -2.57
C PRO A 17 5.31 3.91 -3.09
N ILE A 18 5.88 4.70 -2.18
CA ILE A 18 6.71 5.88 -2.52
C ILE A 18 7.92 5.55 -3.39
N GLU A 19 8.52 4.37 -3.24
CA GLU A 19 9.66 3.93 -4.05
C GLU A 19 9.31 3.88 -5.54
N LEU A 20 8.12 3.40 -5.87
CA LEU A 20 7.64 3.38 -7.24
C LEU A 20 7.36 4.82 -7.74
N TYR A 21 6.79 5.69 -6.91
CA TYR A 21 6.62 7.11 -7.24
C TYR A 21 7.95 7.78 -7.60
N ALA A 22 9.00 7.53 -6.81
CA ALA A 22 10.33 8.07 -7.07
C ALA A 22 10.93 7.53 -8.39
N LEU A 23 10.72 6.24 -8.67
CA LEU A 23 11.16 5.62 -9.91
C LEU A 23 10.49 6.26 -11.13
N THR A 24 9.17 6.48 -11.08
CA THR A 24 8.44 7.16 -12.16
C THR A 24 8.94 8.57 -12.41
N VAL A 25 9.21 9.33 -11.35
CA VAL A 25 9.79 10.68 -11.46
C VAL A 25 11.17 10.62 -12.10
N LEU A 26 12.03 9.66 -11.71
CA LEU A 26 13.35 9.48 -12.30
C LEU A 26 13.29 9.12 -13.79
N PHE A 27 12.36 8.27 -14.20
CA PHE A 27 12.21 7.87 -15.61
C PHE A 27 11.53 8.93 -16.47
N SER A 28 10.66 9.78 -15.89
CA SER A 28 10.01 10.86 -16.62
C SER A 28 10.85 12.13 -16.70
N LEU A 29 11.78 12.35 -15.76
CA LEU A 29 12.62 13.54 -15.71
C LEU A 29 13.37 13.80 -17.03
N PRO A 30 14.11 12.84 -17.63
CA PRO A 30 14.90 13.10 -18.84
C PRO A 30 14.04 13.57 -20.03
N LEU A 31 12.87 12.97 -20.21
CA LEU A 31 11.92 13.35 -21.26
C LEU A 31 11.35 14.75 -21.00
N PHE A 32 11.07 15.06 -19.73
CA PHE A 32 10.60 16.37 -19.30
C PHE A 32 11.65 17.46 -19.51
N THR A 33 12.90 17.22 -19.09
CA THR A 33 14.02 18.16 -19.23
C THR A 33 14.38 18.40 -20.69
N PHE A 34 14.41 17.35 -21.53
CA PHE A 34 14.63 17.48 -22.96
C PHE A 34 13.55 18.31 -23.65
N SER A 35 12.28 18.04 -23.31
CA SER A 35 11.15 18.76 -23.88
C SER A 35 11.13 20.23 -23.43
N LEU A 36 11.41 20.50 -22.15
CA LEU A 36 11.49 21.85 -21.61
C LEU A 36 12.66 22.65 -22.22
N SER A 37 13.82 22.01 -22.42
CA SER A 37 14.98 22.66 -23.04
C SER A 37 14.71 23.06 -24.49
N ASN A 38 14.02 22.24 -25.27
CA ASN A 38 13.66 22.59 -26.66
C ASN A 38 12.60 23.70 -26.71
N LEU A 39 11.65 23.69 -25.77
CA LEU A 39 10.62 24.71 -25.66
C LEU A 39 11.21 26.09 -25.28
N LEU A 40 12.19 26.11 -24.37
CA LEU A 40 12.93 27.33 -24.00
C LEU A 40 13.86 27.85 -25.11
N ASN A 41 14.41 26.96 -25.93
CA ASN A 41 15.30 27.31 -27.03
C ASN A 41 14.56 27.67 -28.34
N GLN A 42 13.23 27.72 -28.33
CA GLN A 42 12.38 28.03 -29.50
C GLN A 42 12.69 27.18 -30.73
N THR A 43 13.14 25.93 -30.53
CA THR A 43 13.40 25.01 -31.65
C THR A 43 12.06 24.52 -32.22
N GLU A 44 11.82 24.79 -33.50
CA GLU A 44 10.68 24.25 -34.27
C GLU A 44 10.84 22.74 -34.44
N ALA A 45 10.46 22.00 -33.41
CA ALA A 45 10.41 20.54 -33.47
C ALA A 45 9.00 20.11 -33.07
N ASP A 46 8.17 19.81 -34.07
CA ASP A 46 6.83 19.22 -33.93
C ASP A 46 6.83 17.97 -33.02
N GLY A 47 7.97 17.25 -32.95
CA GLY A 47 8.17 16.11 -32.06
C GLY A 47 8.25 16.45 -30.57
N THR A 48 8.57 17.68 -30.19
CA THR A 48 8.79 18.09 -28.79
C THR A 48 7.49 18.10 -27.99
N TYR A 49 6.41 18.62 -28.57
CA TYR A 49 5.09 18.61 -27.94
C TYR A 49 4.52 17.20 -27.83
N CYS A 50 4.77 16.35 -28.83
CA CYS A 50 4.38 14.93 -28.81
C CYS A 50 5.12 14.17 -27.70
N LEU A 51 6.43 14.39 -27.54
CA LEU A 51 7.24 13.81 -26.46
C LEU A 51 6.81 14.30 -25.07
N LEU A 52 6.46 15.57 -24.91
CA LEU A 52 5.97 16.11 -23.65
C LEU A 52 4.61 15.52 -23.27
N VAL A 53 3.68 15.42 -24.22
CA VAL A 53 2.37 14.78 -24.01
C VAL A 53 2.55 13.29 -23.72
N PHE A 54 3.41 12.59 -24.45
CA PHE A 54 3.70 11.18 -24.18
C PHE A 54 4.33 10.99 -22.79
N ALA A 55 5.28 11.84 -22.40
CA ALA A 55 5.88 11.80 -21.07
C ALA A 55 4.85 12.09 -19.97
N LEU A 56 3.94 13.04 -20.17
CA LEU A 56 2.85 13.35 -19.24
C LEU A 56 1.85 12.20 -19.14
N VAL A 57 1.41 11.63 -20.26
CA VAL A 57 0.47 10.50 -20.30
C VAL A 57 1.12 9.25 -19.71
N PHE A 58 2.37 8.95 -20.05
CA PHE A 58 3.10 7.81 -19.50
C PHE A 58 3.36 7.99 -18.01
N SER A 59 3.73 9.19 -17.57
CA SER A 59 3.86 9.51 -16.14
C SER A 59 2.53 9.39 -15.43
N TRP A 60 1.44 9.86 -16.03
CA TRP A 60 0.10 9.74 -15.47
C TRP A 60 -0.31 8.27 -15.35
N VAL A 61 -0.19 7.47 -16.41
CA VAL A 61 -0.46 6.03 -16.40
C VAL A 61 0.41 5.32 -15.37
N MET A 62 1.70 5.66 -15.26
CA MET A 62 2.59 5.09 -14.25
C MET A 62 2.19 5.49 -12.83
N LEU A 63 1.91 6.78 -12.59
CA LEU A 63 1.43 7.28 -11.29
C LEU A 63 0.12 6.61 -10.87
N ASP A 64 -0.75 6.31 -11.83
CA ASP A 64 -2.04 5.66 -11.62
C ASP A 64 -1.89 4.14 -11.45
N PHE A 65 -0.93 3.51 -12.12
CA PHE A 65 -0.56 2.10 -11.92
C PHE A 65 0.11 1.86 -10.54
N ILE A 66 0.85 2.86 -10.08
CA ILE A 66 1.52 2.89 -8.77
C ILE A 66 0.56 3.28 -7.64
N ALA A 67 -0.61 3.82 -7.97
CA ALA A 67 -1.65 4.13 -7.00
C ALA A 67 -2.37 2.89 -6.44
N LEU A 68 -1.72 1.73 -6.41
CA LEU A 68 -2.20 0.58 -5.65
C LEU A 68 -2.17 0.96 -4.17
N ARG A 69 -3.34 1.38 -3.68
CA ARG A 69 -3.54 1.94 -2.34
C ARG A 69 -4.25 0.87 -1.53
N GLU A 70 -3.53 0.37 -0.55
CA GLU A 70 -4.14 -0.42 0.52
C GLU A 70 -4.49 0.53 1.66
N GLU A 71 -5.78 0.55 1.99
CA GLU A 71 -6.32 1.27 3.14
C GLU A 71 -6.98 0.25 4.08
N ILE A 72 -6.56 0.28 5.34
CA ILE A 72 -7.17 -0.48 6.43
C ILE A 72 -7.81 0.54 7.36
N VAL A 73 -9.13 0.48 7.46
CA VAL A 73 -9.92 1.29 8.38
C VAL A 73 -10.46 0.39 9.47
N VAL A 74 -10.23 0.76 10.71
CA VAL A 74 -10.75 0.09 11.89
C VAL A 74 -11.65 1.07 12.62
N ASP A 75 -12.87 0.66 12.91
CA ASP A 75 -13.79 1.39 13.75
C ASP A 75 -14.11 0.57 15.00
N ARG A 76 -13.73 1.07 16.18
CA ARG A 76 -14.02 0.42 17.46
C ARG A 76 -15.49 0.53 17.85
N ALA A 77 -16.17 1.60 17.46
CA ALA A 77 -17.56 1.83 17.83
C ALA A 77 -18.47 0.90 17.03
N GLU A 78 -18.23 0.79 15.73
CA GLU A 78 -18.95 -0.14 14.85
C GLU A 78 -18.40 -1.58 14.93
N LYS A 79 -17.23 -1.77 15.57
CA LYS A 79 -16.50 -3.04 15.62
C LYS A 79 -16.28 -3.64 14.24
N THR A 80 -15.83 -2.82 13.30
CA THR A 80 -15.56 -3.26 11.93
C THR A 80 -14.11 -2.99 11.54
N LEU A 81 -13.54 -3.92 10.76
CA LEU A 81 -12.30 -3.71 10.02
C LEU A 81 -12.65 -3.76 8.54
N THR A 82 -12.52 -2.62 7.88
CA THR A 82 -12.67 -2.50 6.43
C THR A 82 -11.30 -2.40 5.81
N ARG A 83 -10.97 -3.38 4.98
CA ARG A 83 -9.81 -3.35 4.13
C ARG A 83 -10.23 -3.06 2.70
N THR A 84 -9.64 -2.02 2.15
CA THR A 84 -9.86 -1.60 0.78
C THR A 84 -8.54 -1.65 0.04
N VAL A 85 -8.47 -2.47 -1.00
CA VAL A 85 -7.37 -2.48 -1.96
C VAL A 85 -7.91 -1.87 -3.24
N GLN A 86 -7.44 -0.67 -3.57
CA GLN A 86 -7.79 0.02 -4.79
C GLN A 86 -6.58 0.05 -5.72
N GLY A 87 -6.80 -0.34 -6.97
CA GLY A 87 -5.90 -0.15 -8.09
C GLY A 87 -6.71 -0.03 -9.39
N LEU A 88 -6.04 0.32 -10.48
CA LEU A 88 -6.65 0.67 -11.77
C LEU A 88 -7.49 -0.46 -12.40
N VAL A 89 -7.12 -1.72 -12.16
CA VAL A 89 -7.78 -2.91 -12.76
C VAL A 89 -8.60 -3.69 -11.73
N ARG A 90 -8.36 -3.48 -10.43
CA ARG A 90 -8.99 -4.27 -9.36
C ARG A 90 -9.24 -3.41 -8.13
N SER A 91 -10.52 -3.25 -7.80
CA SER A 91 -10.97 -2.83 -6.49
C SER A 91 -11.44 -4.05 -5.71
N LYS A 92 -10.85 -4.31 -4.55
CA LYS A 92 -11.34 -5.32 -3.61
C LYS A 92 -11.61 -4.66 -2.28
N GLN A 93 -12.83 -4.82 -1.79
CA GLN A 93 -13.20 -4.44 -0.44
C GLN A 93 -13.47 -5.71 0.36
N GLN A 94 -12.94 -5.76 1.57
CA GLN A 94 -13.16 -6.83 2.52
C GLN A 94 -13.56 -6.18 3.84
N VAL A 95 -14.73 -6.53 4.35
CA VAL A 95 -15.21 -6.05 5.65
C VAL A 95 -15.23 -7.25 6.60
N LEU A 96 -14.58 -7.11 7.74
CA LEU A 96 -14.52 -8.10 8.81
C LEU A 96 -15.18 -7.51 10.05
N SER A 97 -16.01 -8.30 10.72
CA SER A 97 -16.45 -7.96 12.08
C SER A 97 -15.29 -8.16 13.05
N LEU A 98 -15.18 -7.26 14.03
CA LEU A 98 -14.22 -7.35 15.12
C LEU A 98 -14.80 -8.05 16.36
N ASP A 99 -16.06 -8.48 16.32
CA ASP A 99 -16.64 -9.26 17.41
C ASP A 99 -15.90 -10.59 17.58
N GLY A 100 -15.45 -10.88 18.80
CA GLY A 100 -14.74 -12.12 19.10
C GLY A 100 -13.27 -12.15 18.64
N VAL A 101 -12.70 -11.00 18.24
CA VAL A 101 -11.26 -10.89 17.96
C VAL A 101 -10.47 -11.14 19.25
N SER A 102 -9.58 -12.13 19.20
CA SER A 102 -8.75 -12.52 20.34
C SER A 102 -7.29 -12.08 20.20
N SER A 103 -6.76 -12.06 18.97
CA SER A 103 -5.37 -11.72 18.71
C SER A 103 -5.11 -11.38 17.24
N LEU A 104 -3.97 -10.74 17.00
CA LEU A 104 -3.36 -10.62 15.68
C LEU A 104 -2.20 -11.61 15.57
N ILE A 105 -2.05 -12.23 14.41
CA ILE A 105 -0.94 -13.15 14.14
C ILE A 105 -0.13 -12.60 12.97
N LEU A 106 1.16 -12.37 13.20
CA LEU A 106 2.09 -11.96 12.16
C LEU A 106 3.03 -13.11 11.83
N GLU A 107 2.90 -13.64 10.62
CA GLU A 107 3.62 -14.81 10.16
C GLU A 107 4.84 -14.43 9.32
N ARG A 108 5.99 -15.01 9.68
CA ARG A 108 7.24 -14.94 8.94
C ARG A 108 7.28 -16.05 7.89
N THR A 109 7.61 -15.67 6.66
CA THR A 109 7.95 -16.63 5.60
C THR A 109 9.39 -16.41 5.14
N PRO A 110 10.16 -17.49 4.95
CA PRO A 110 11.47 -17.39 4.32
C PRO A 110 11.29 -16.97 2.86
N ASP A 111 12.08 -15.98 2.44
CA ASP A 111 12.30 -15.61 1.06
C ASP A 111 13.76 -15.81 0.66
N GLY A 112 14.04 -15.79 -0.64
CA GLY A 112 15.39 -16.01 -1.18
C GLY A 112 16.44 -14.98 -0.74
N HIS A 113 16.04 -13.93 -0.02
CA HIS A 113 16.89 -12.87 0.50
C HIS A 113 16.83 -12.73 2.04
N GLY A 114 16.07 -13.57 2.75
CA GLY A 114 15.96 -13.58 4.22
C GLY A 114 14.57 -13.94 4.74
N THR A 115 14.32 -13.76 6.03
CA THR A 115 13.01 -14.02 6.64
C THR A 115 12.24 -12.71 6.78
N GLN A 116 11.09 -12.58 6.11
CA GLN A 116 10.24 -11.39 6.20
C GLN A 116 8.84 -11.71 6.72
N TYR A 117 8.24 -10.76 7.44
CA TYR A 117 6.84 -10.84 7.88
C TYR A 117 5.92 -10.49 6.73
N ARG A 118 5.28 -11.52 6.14
CA ARG A 118 4.47 -11.36 4.92
C ARG A 118 2.98 -11.51 5.14
N TYR A 119 2.53 -12.16 6.21
CA TYR A 119 1.11 -12.41 6.43
C TYR A 119 0.70 -11.89 7.80
N LEU A 120 -0.38 -11.13 7.82
CA LEU A 120 -1.02 -10.58 9.01
C LEU A 120 -2.44 -11.11 9.06
N TYR A 121 -2.74 -11.89 10.09
CA TYR A 121 -4.03 -12.50 10.31
C TYR A 121 -4.75 -11.87 11.50
N LEU A 122 -6.07 -11.78 11.38
CA LEU A 122 -6.99 -11.51 12.48
C LEU A 122 -7.53 -12.84 12.98
N ARG A 123 -7.36 -13.15 14.27
CA ARG A 123 -7.94 -14.35 14.86
C ARG A 123 -9.29 -14.01 15.49
N ILE A 124 -10.35 -14.59 14.94
CA ILE A 124 -11.72 -14.47 15.42
C ILE A 124 -12.15 -15.86 15.89
N GLY A 125 -12.24 -16.06 17.20
CA GLY A 125 -12.43 -17.40 17.78
C GLY A 125 -11.32 -18.38 17.33
N GLU A 126 -11.72 -19.44 16.62
CA GLU A 126 -10.81 -20.45 16.05
C GLU A 126 -10.34 -20.13 14.63
N GLU A 127 -11.02 -19.21 13.93
CA GLU A 127 -10.72 -18.86 12.54
C GLU A 127 -9.64 -17.78 12.43
N SER A 128 -8.86 -17.85 11.36
CA SER A 128 -7.83 -16.86 11.03
C SER A 128 -8.10 -16.23 9.66
N HIS A 129 -8.30 -14.91 9.65
CA HIS A 129 -8.58 -14.16 8.43
C HIS A 129 -7.37 -13.33 8.01
N LEU A 130 -6.89 -13.52 6.78
CA LEU A 130 -5.80 -12.74 6.23
C LEU A 130 -6.25 -11.29 5.99
N ILE A 131 -5.56 -10.33 6.60
CA ILE A 131 -5.90 -8.90 6.56
C ILE A 131 -5.08 -8.15 5.50
N ASN A 132 -3.86 -8.60 5.20
CA ASN A 132 -2.95 -7.91 4.29
C ASN A 132 -2.83 -8.59 2.93
N ASN A 133 -2.25 -7.91 1.94
CA ASN A 133 -1.84 -8.55 0.68
C ASN A 133 -0.37 -9.02 0.80
N PRO A 134 -0.08 -10.33 0.82
CA PRO A 134 1.28 -10.82 0.95
C PRO A 134 2.14 -10.55 -0.30
N ASN A 135 1.51 -10.29 -1.45
CA ASN A 135 2.19 -10.01 -2.70
C ASN A 135 2.65 -8.55 -2.82
N LEU A 136 2.25 -7.67 -1.90
CA LEU A 136 2.69 -6.28 -1.89
C LEU A 136 3.99 -6.15 -1.10
N LEU A 137 5.10 -6.26 -1.81
CA LEU A 137 6.48 -6.24 -1.29
C LEU A 137 6.85 -4.97 -0.49
N HIS A 138 6.13 -3.85 -0.67
CA HIS A 138 6.46 -2.56 -0.03
C HIS A 138 5.81 -2.34 1.35
N ASN A 139 5.12 -3.35 1.88
CA ASN A 139 4.29 -3.16 3.05
C ASN A 139 5.04 -3.49 4.35
N LYS A 140 5.10 -2.50 5.24
CA LYS A 140 5.55 -2.66 6.63
C LYS A 140 4.48 -3.42 7.46
N HIS A 141 4.20 -4.67 7.10
CA HIS A 141 3.14 -5.48 7.69
C HIS A 141 3.28 -5.62 9.20
N GLN A 142 4.51 -5.75 9.69
CA GLN A 142 4.79 -5.74 11.12
C GLN A 142 4.28 -4.45 11.78
N ARG A 143 4.62 -3.29 11.22
CA ARG A 143 4.20 -2.00 11.77
C ARG A 143 2.69 -1.80 11.71
N VAL A 144 2.03 -2.33 10.68
CA VAL A 144 0.56 -2.37 10.61
C VAL A 144 -0.01 -3.23 11.74
N GLY A 145 0.54 -4.42 11.97
CA GLY A 145 0.14 -5.30 13.07
C GLY A 145 0.34 -4.66 14.44
N GLU A 146 1.47 -3.97 14.66
CA GLU A 146 1.74 -3.22 15.90
C GLU A 146 0.69 -2.13 16.14
N LEU A 147 0.45 -1.28 15.14
CA LEU A 147 -0.54 -0.20 15.22
C LEU A 147 -1.96 -0.72 15.47
N LEU A 148 -2.33 -1.83 14.82
CA LEU A 148 -3.62 -2.48 15.02
C LEU A 148 -3.72 -3.12 16.41
N GLY A 149 -2.67 -3.76 16.91
CA GLY A 149 -2.63 -4.35 18.25
C GLY A 149 -2.77 -3.29 19.34
N GLU A 150 -2.00 -2.20 19.24
CA GLU A 150 -2.10 -1.04 20.12
C GLU A 150 -3.51 -0.42 20.06
N PHE A 151 -4.03 -0.22 18.84
CA PHE A 151 -5.34 0.38 18.64
C PHE A 151 -6.51 -0.57 18.90
N LEU A 152 -6.36 -1.88 18.99
CA LEU A 152 -7.46 -2.77 19.38
C LEU A 152 -7.29 -3.30 20.80
N THR A 153 -6.18 -2.95 21.46
CA THR A 153 -5.79 -3.49 22.77
C THR A 153 -5.81 -5.02 22.78
N ILE A 154 -5.34 -5.62 21.68
CA ILE A 154 -5.24 -7.07 21.48
C ILE A 154 -3.77 -7.47 21.29
N PRO A 155 -3.38 -8.69 21.72
CA PRO A 155 -2.00 -9.15 21.58
C PRO A 155 -1.63 -9.37 20.11
N LEU A 156 -0.41 -8.96 19.76
CA LEU A 156 0.25 -9.29 18.50
C LEU A 156 1.18 -10.49 18.72
N ASN A 157 0.82 -11.63 18.16
CA ASN A 157 1.59 -12.87 18.24
C ASN A 157 2.45 -13.03 16.99
N PHE A 158 3.68 -13.51 17.17
CA PHE A 158 4.57 -13.82 16.07
C PHE A 158 4.55 -15.32 15.79
N SER A 159 4.32 -15.68 14.53
CA SER A 159 4.36 -17.07 14.08
C SER A 159 5.45 -17.24 13.02
N THR A 160 6.04 -18.42 12.96
CA THR A 160 6.89 -18.85 11.86
C THR A 160 6.11 -19.89 11.06
N ALA A 161 6.01 -19.70 9.75
CA ALA A 161 5.45 -20.70 8.87
C ALA A 161 6.29 -21.98 9.00
N VAL A 162 5.75 -23.01 9.66
CA VAL A 162 6.32 -24.35 9.63
C VAL A 162 5.82 -24.96 8.33
N LYS A 163 6.70 -25.07 7.33
CA LYS A 163 6.43 -25.86 6.14
C LYS A 163 6.42 -27.34 6.49
#